data_AF-A0A7W4H436-F1
#
_entry.id   AF-A0A7W4H436-F1
#
_cell.length_a   1.000
_cell.length_b   1.000
_cell.length_c   1.000
_cell.angle_alpha   90.00
_cell.angle_beta   90.00
_cell.angle_gamma   90.00
#
_symmetry.space_group_name_H-M   'P 1'
#
loop_
_entity.id
_entity.type
_entity.pdbx_description
1 polymer ?
#
loop_
_entity_poly.entity_id
_entity_poly.type
_entity_poly.pdbx_seq_one_letter_code
_entity_poly.pdbx_strand_id
1 'polypeptide(L)'
;MKYKFDSKEGFLYSLAKQWYGLSRRLYRLGYGQVRRLYRLSKHAIINAYLLLLSKHRERKLLSSTEPVKEVNVWLSKKDHVPVYCYRFFDREIDSASVVGRLLLEECSGIVCEELRSYIRIRSYFAQDFRDLAREDISGVINKICTYGGPERQVRKLKGLLIKFVVGRYSAADTFGVLESANVRSGDISEHLKLKMIARIVRDSREDLLLKWRDIYFAEFSAPALVKLNMYERELGGQGDILSLERAFCALPFYISRYYSQFLKPIFDGVPAAQNYTDARYAPSRQEEIRSYILERIRSREACAYIRLGDGECYGFDSDGEFVTEEGLLRQELHWWGSGLDDALRAELVSRFRDSIGVASILGVPTVSRLIRDFNLIKADAYPVNSLMCRILAVMKGSAPLLSSRLVVEDQSNLFIFNAEFLDKICEQADKVVVVSGLSSDKMADYFSCAKYSFIDIPTHRLLRGEDFASSKEGALPFVYRRYEQEIAALAGPGVVFLISAGFIGKIFIAQAAKNGAVALDVGQYLVSYVSGSEVTS
;
A
#
# COMPACT_ATOMS: atom_id res chain seq x y z
N MET A 1 14.80 3.33 -45.70
CA MET A 1 15.67 3.94 -44.67
C MET A 1 16.67 2.90 -44.19
N LYS A 2 17.97 3.16 -44.34
CA LYS A 2 19.05 2.37 -43.70
C LYS A 2 19.29 2.98 -42.32
N TYR A 3 19.03 2.24 -41.25
CA TYR A 3 19.29 2.68 -39.88
C TYR A 3 20.73 2.31 -39.48
N LYS A 4 21.49 3.25 -38.92
CA LYS A 4 22.77 2.97 -38.26
C LYS A 4 22.48 2.65 -36.79
N PHE A 5 22.71 1.40 -36.40
CA PHE A 5 22.69 0.98 -34.98
C PHE A 5 24.12 1.06 -34.42
N ASP A 6 24.27 1.25 -33.10
CA ASP A 6 25.53 0.97 -32.40
C ASP A 6 25.97 -0.47 -32.71
N SER A 7 27.28 -0.71 -32.82
CA SER A 7 27.93 -2.03 -32.93
C SER A 7 27.24 -3.18 -32.18
N LYS A 8 26.84 -3.00 -30.91
CA LYS A 8 26.15 -4.05 -30.12
C LYS A 8 24.71 -4.28 -30.55
N GLU A 9 23.96 -3.22 -30.85
CA GLU A 9 22.57 -3.33 -31.30
C GLU A 9 22.47 -3.79 -32.75
N GLY A 10 23.43 -3.40 -33.59
CA GLY A 10 23.61 -3.88 -34.95
C GLY A 10 23.91 -5.38 -34.99
N PHE A 11 24.69 -5.88 -34.03
CA PHE A 11 24.94 -7.31 -33.85
C PHE A 11 23.66 -8.06 -33.48
N LEU A 12 22.91 -7.62 -32.45
CA LEU A 12 21.65 -8.25 -32.06
C LEU A 12 20.60 -8.20 -33.18
N TYR A 13 20.55 -7.09 -33.93
CA TYR A 13 19.70 -6.93 -35.11
C TYR A 13 20.06 -7.93 -36.22
N SER A 14 21.36 -8.07 -36.51
CA SER A 14 21.87 -9.03 -37.49
C SER A 14 21.54 -10.46 -37.07
N LEU A 15 21.77 -10.80 -35.81
CA LEU A 15 21.48 -12.12 -35.23
C LEU A 15 19.99 -12.45 -35.31
N ALA A 16 19.11 -11.53 -34.91
CA ALA A 16 17.66 -11.66 -35.02
C ALA A 16 17.21 -11.91 -36.48
N LYS A 17 17.80 -11.18 -37.44
CA LYS A 17 17.49 -11.30 -38.87
C LYS A 17 17.98 -12.63 -39.45
N GLN A 18 19.19 -13.06 -39.11
CA GLN A 18 19.75 -14.35 -39.53
C GLN A 18 18.93 -15.50 -38.97
N TRP A 19 18.59 -15.44 -37.67
CA TRP A 19 17.80 -16.47 -37.02
C TRP A 19 16.38 -16.56 -37.59
N TYR A 20 15.73 -15.43 -37.90
CA TYR A 20 14.44 -15.41 -38.58
C TYR A 20 14.50 -16.08 -39.96
N GLY A 21 15.58 -15.83 -40.72
CA GLY A 21 15.84 -16.47 -42.01
C GLY A 21 16.02 -17.99 -41.91
N LEU A 22 16.86 -18.45 -40.97
CA LEU A 22 17.10 -19.87 -40.69
C LEU A 22 15.82 -20.58 -40.24
N SER A 23 15.10 -19.96 -39.32
CA SER A 23 13.81 -20.43 -38.79
C SER A 23 12.78 -20.63 -39.91
N ARG A 24 12.70 -19.70 -40.87
CA ARG A 24 11.78 -19.80 -42.02
C ARG A 24 12.14 -20.93 -42.98
N ARG A 25 13.43 -21.24 -43.15
CA ARG A 25 13.90 -22.40 -43.95
C ARG A 25 13.54 -23.71 -43.25
N LEU A 26 13.82 -23.81 -41.94
CA LEU A 26 13.49 -24.99 -41.13
C LEU A 26 11.97 -25.26 -41.06
N TYR A 27 11.14 -24.20 -41.03
CA TYR A 27 9.68 -24.33 -41.08
C TYR A 27 9.17 -24.98 -42.38
N ARG A 28 9.84 -24.74 -43.52
CA ARG A 28 9.48 -25.33 -44.82
C ARG A 28 9.81 -26.82 -44.91
N LEU A 29 10.67 -27.34 -44.04
CA LEU A 29 11.12 -28.75 -44.04
C LEU A 29 10.22 -29.69 -43.21
N GLY A 30 9.07 -29.23 -42.72
CA GLY A 30 7.98 -30.12 -42.27
C GLY A 30 8.06 -30.71 -40.85
N TYR A 31 9.10 -30.45 -40.05
CA TYR A 31 9.23 -31.05 -38.71
C TYR A 31 8.29 -30.43 -37.66
N GLY A 32 7.42 -31.25 -37.04
CA GLY A 32 6.42 -30.81 -36.05
C GLY A 32 7.01 -30.16 -34.79
N GLN A 33 8.11 -30.68 -34.26
CA GLN A 33 8.83 -30.07 -33.12
C GLN A 33 9.50 -28.73 -33.49
N VAL A 34 10.00 -28.61 -34.72
CA VAL A 34 10.56 -27.38 -35.28
C VAL A 34 9.48 -26.30 -35.44
N ARG A 35 8.22 -26.65 -35.72
CA ARG A 35 7.12 -25.68 -35.75
C ARG A 35 6.83 -25.03 -34.39
N ARG A 36 6.95 -25.78 -33.29
CA ARG A 36 6.75 -25.24 -31.93
C ARG A 36 7.91 -24.33 -31.52
N LEU A 37 9.14 -24.78 -31.73
CA LEU A 37 10.36 -23.96 -31.54
C LEU A 37 10.35 -22.72 -32.45
N TYR A 38 9.87 -22.83 -33.69
CA TYR A 38 9.70 -21.72 -34.63
C TYR A 38 8.69 -20.68 -34.12
N ARG A 39 7.54 -21.11 -33.57
CA ARG A 39 6.54 -20.16 -33.03
C ARG A 39 7.08 -19.40 -31.81
N LEU A 40 7.81 -20.09 -30.93
CA LEU A 40 8.43 -19.51 -29.74
C LEU A 40 9.60 -18.58 -30.11
N SER A 41 10.49 -19.02 -31.01
CA SER A 41 11.62 -18.21 -31.47
C SER A 41 11.18 -17.02 -32.33
N LYS A 42 10.19 -17.19 -33.22
CA LYS A 42 9.59 -16.08 -33.98
C LYS A 42 8.97 -15.04 -33.06
N HIS A 43 8.23 -15.43 -32.02
CA HIS A 43 7.70 -14.47 -31.05
C HIS A 43 8.81 -13.78 -30.26
N ALA A 44 9.80 -14.52 -29.76
CA ALA A 44 10.92 -13.96 -29.01
C ALA A 44 11.72 -12.95 -29.85
N ILE A 45 11.99 -13.27 -31.12
CA ILE A 45 12.73 -12.43 -32.06
C ILE A 45 11.93 -11.20 -32.47
N ILE A 46 10.64 -11.36 -32.77
CA ILE A 46 9.75 -10.23 -33.06
C ILE A 46 9.68 -9.30 -31.84
N ASN A 47 9.55 -9.85 -30.64
CA ASN A 47 9.51 -9.05 -29.42
C ASN A 47 10.85 -8.35 -29.15
N ALA A 48 11.98 -9.02 -29.33
CA ALA A 48 13.31 -8.42 -29.20
C ALA A 48 13.55 -7.33 -30.25
N TYR A 49 13.13 -7.55 -31.49
CA TYR A 49 13.19 -6.58 -32.58
C TYR A 49 12.32 -5.34 -32.30
N LEU A 50 11.08 -5.56 -31.87
CA LEU A 50 10.17 -4.47 -31.48
C LEU A 50 10.70 -3.70 -30.28
N LEU A 51 11.36 -4.37 -29.32
CA LEU A 51 12.02 -3.74 -28.18
C LEU A 51 13.24 -2.91 -28.58
N LEU A 52 14.07 -3.40 -29.51
CA LEU A 52 15.23 -2.63 -30.02
C LEU A 52 14.77 -1.40 -30.82
N LEU A 53 13.77 -1.58 -31.68
CA LEU A 53 13.14 -0.46 -32.39
C LEU A 53 12.46 0.51 -31.42
N SER A 54 11.85 0.03 -30.33
CA SER A 54 11.30 0.90 -29.29
C SER A 54 12.41 1.71 -28.65
N LYS A 55 13.48 1.07 -28.16
CA LYS A 55 14.60 1.74 -27.49
C LYS A 55 15.26 2.82 -28.35
N HIS A 56 15.41 2.60 -29.65
CA HIS A 56 15.96 3.62 -30.55
C HIS A 56 15.02 4.83 -30.68
N ARG A 57 13.71 4.59 -30.84
CA ARG A 57 12.71 5.66 -30.91
C ARG A 57 12.55 6.39 -29.57
N GLU A 58 12.57 5.65 -28.47
CA GLU A 58 12.59 6.19 -27.11
C GLU A 58 13.79 7.11 -26.92
N ARG A 59 15.00 6.71 -27.32
CA ARG A 59 16.18 7.59 -27.24
C ARG A 59 16.01 8.87 -28.03
N LYS A 60 15.52 8.78 -29.28
CA LYS A 60 15.28 9.96 -30.11
C LYS A 60 14.27 10.92 -29.45
N LEU A 61 13.20 10.35 -28.88
CA LEU A 61 12.17 11.10 -28.17
C LEU A 61 12.70 11.75 -26.88
N LEU A 62 13.50 11.01 -26.10
CA LEU A 62 14.16 11.48 -24.88
C LEU A 62 15.17 12.61 -25.13
N SER A 63 15.79 12.65 -26.31
CA SER A 63 16.70 13.72 -26.72
C SER A 63 16.04 14.88 -27.47
N SER A 64 14.73 14.80 -27.75
CA SER A 64 14.05 15.79 -28.59
C SER A 64 13.61 17.00 -27.78
N THR A 65 13.80 18.19 -28.33
CA THR A 65 13.17 19.43 -27.85
C THR A 65 11.73 19.58 -28.34
N GLU A 66 11.31 18.78 -29.33
CA GLU A 66 9.95 18.76 -29.90
C GLU A 66 9.37 17.32 -29.81
N PRO A 67 9.05 16.81 -28.62
CA PRO A 67 8.65 15.42 -28.45
C PRO A 67 7.35 15.06 -29.15
N VAL A 68 6.38 15.99 -29.26
CA VAL A 68 5.12 15.76 -29.98
C VAL A 68 5.34 15.53 -31.48
N LYS A 69 6.24 16.31 -32.10
CA LYS A 69 6.62 16.12 -33.50
C LYS A 69 7.25 14.75 -33.73
N GLU A 70 8.14 14.32 -32.83
CA GLU A 70 8.76 12.99 -32.91
C GLU A 70 7.76 11.85 -32.71
N VAL A 71 6.78 12.01 -31.80
CA VAL A 71 5.65 11.08 -31.64
C VAL A 71 4.80 11.00 -32.92
N ASN A 72 4.50 12.14 -33.54
CA ASN A 72 3.75 12.18 -34.79
C ASN A 72 4.52 11.50 -35.93
N VAL A 73 5.82 11.75 -36.05
CA VAL A 73 6.68 11.05 -37.02
C VAL A 73 6.68 9.54 -36.75
N TRP A 74 6.79 9.14 -35.48
CA TRP A 74 6.75 7.73 -35.07
C TRP A 74 5.45 7.07 -35.55
N LEU A 75 4.30 7.71 -35.27
CA LEU A 75 2.97 7.13 -35.49
C LEU A 75 2.41 7.39 -36.90
N SER A 76 3.00 8.28 -37.71
CA SER A 76 2.53 8.66 -39.05
C SER A 76 2.30 7.49 -40.03
N LYS A 77 2.91 6.32 -39.79
CA LYS A 77 2.78 5.11 -40.61
C LYS A 77 2.00 3.99 -39.91
N LYS A 78 1.27 4.32 -38.86
CA LYS A 78 0.56 3.37 -38.01
C LYS A 78 -0.86 3.86 -37.84
N ASP A 79 -1.81 2.98 -38.13
CA ASP A 79 -3.22 3.24 -37.88
C ASP A 79 -3.56 3.22 -36.38
N HIS A 80 -2.59 2.85 -35.53
CA HIS A 80 -2.84 2.40 -34.16
C HIS A 80 -1.55 2.48 -33.31
N VAL A 81 -1.66 2.81 -32.02
CA VAL A 81 -0.53 2.88 -31.07
C VAL A 81 -0.02 1.48 -30.70
N PRO A 82 1.27 1.16 -30.95
CA PRO A 82 1.85 -0.10 -30.50
C PRO A 82 1.84 -0.23 -28.97
N VAL A 83 1.54 -1.44 -28.46
CA VAL A 83 1.36 -1.66 -27.01
C VAL A 83 2.56 -1.27 -26.15
N TYR A 84 3.78 -1.41 -26.68
CA TYR A 84 4.99 -1.04 -25.94
C TYR A 84 5.14 0.48 -25.77
N CYS A 85 4.52 1.30 -26.64
CA CYS A 85 4.53 2.75 -26.50
C CYS A 85 3.84 3.17 -25.21
N TYR A 86 2.76 2.49 -24.82
CA TYR A 86 2.07 2.79 -23.56
C TYR A 86 2.98 2.70 -22.35
N ARG A 87 3.87 1.70 -22.30
CA ARG A 87 4.84 1.57 -21.18
C ARG A 87 5.83 2.72 -21.14
N PHE A 88 6.26 3.22 -22.30
CA PHE A 88 7.10 4.40 -22.38
C PHE A 88 6.37 5.63 -21.81
N PHE A 89 5.16 5.91 -22.32
CA PHE A 89 4.38 7.06 -21.86
C PHE A 89 4.01 6.95 -20.38
N ASP A 90 3.70 5.75 -19.91
CA ASP A 90 3.48 5.48 -18.48
C ASP A 90 4.69 5.91 -17.67
N ARG A 91 5.89 5.48 -18.04
CA ARG A 91 7.13 5.83 -17.35
C ARG A 91 7.38 7.34 -17.34
N GLU A 92 7.32 7.98 -18.50
CA GLU A 92 7.70 9.39 -18.63
C GLU A 92 6.68 10.34 -17.99
N ILE A 93 5.39 10.04 -18.09
CA ILE A 93 4.32 10.85 -17.47
C ILE A 93 4.33 10.65 -15.96
N ASP A 94 4.36 9.40 -15.48
CA ASP A 94 4.32 9.11 -14.05
C ASP A 94 5.57 9.64 -13.32
N SER A 95 6.74 9.68 -13.99
CA SER A 95 7.97 10.26 -13.43
C SER A 95 8.08 11.78 -13.59
N ALA A 96 7.06 12.43 -14.17
CA ALA A 96 7.09 13.84 -14.53
C ALA A 96 8.38 14.26 -15.26
N SER A 97 8.88 13.43 -16.19
CA SER A 97 10.12 13.73 -16.91
C SER A 97 9.94 14.98 -17.79
N VAL A 98 11.04 15.60 -18.25
CA VAL A 98 10.97 16.75 -19.17
C VAL A 98 10.12 16.41 -20.40
N VAL A 99 10.32 15.21 -20.96
CA VAL A 99 9.50 14.72 -22.08
C VAL A 99 8.06 14.48 -21.67
N GLY A 100 7.82 13.90 -20.50
CA GLY A 100 6.47 13.73 -19.95
C GLY A 100 5.71 15.04 -19.89
N ARG A 101 6.30 16.09 -19.30
CA ARG A 101 5.69 17.42 -19.19
C ARG A 101 5.40 18.06 -20.55
N LEU A 102 6.37 18.06 -21.47
CA LEU A 102 6.17 18.59 -22.81
C LEU A 102 5.06 17.83 -23.59
N LEU A 103 4.98 16.50 -23.44
CA LEU A 103 3.90 15.72 -24.03
C LEU A 103 2.52 16.04 -23.44
N LEU A 104 2.46 16.46 -22.18
CA LEU A 104 1.24 16.92 -21.53
C LEU A 104 0.84 18.31 -22.03
N GLU A 105 1.77 19.27 -22.02
CA GLU A 105 1.57 20.65 -22.45
C GLU A 105 1.14 20.74 -23.92
N GLU A 106 1.79 19.97 -24.79
CA GLU A 106 1.55 19.98 -26.24
C GLU A 106 0.63 18.83 -26.70
N CYS A 107 -0.11 18.19 -25.79
CA CYS A 107 -0.89 16.99 -26.09
C CYS A 107 -1.88 17.18 -27.26
N SER A 108 -2.44 18.38 -27.42
CA SER A 108 -3.33 18.74 -28.54
C SER A 108 -2.69 18.57 -29.92
N GLY A 109 -1.36 18.68 -30.02
CA GLY A 109 -0.58 18.50 -31.25
C GLY A 109 -0.35 17.05 -31.66
N ILE A 110 -0.68 16.06 -30.81
CA ILE A 110 -0.50 14.63 -31.13
C ILE A 110 -1.59 14.18 -32.10
N VAL A 111 -1.24 13.88 -33.35
CA VAL A 111 -2.18 13.52 -34.43
C VAL A 111 -2.96 12.24 -34.12
N CYS A 112 -2.33 11.27 -33.46
CA CYS A 112 -2.98 10.03 -33.07
C CYS A 112 -3.97 10.25 -31.92
N GLU A 113 -5.27 10.22 -32.21
CA GLU A 113 -6.34 10.46 -31.24
C GLU A 113 -6.34 9.48 -30.06
N GLU A 114 -6.04 8.20 -30.31
CA GLU A 114 -5.88 7.17 -29.29
C GLU A 114 -4.83 7.58 -28.26
N LEU A 115 -3.62 7.95 -28.74
CA LEU A 115 -2.54 8.34 -27.85
C LEU A 115 -2.84 9.65 -27.14
N ARG A 116 -3.44 10.62 -27.83
CA ARG A 116 -3.86 11.89 -27.25
C ARG A 116 -4.81 11.66 -26.08
N SER A 117 -5.85 10.84 -26.27
CA SER A 117 -6.80 10.48 -25.22
C SER A 117 -6.13 9.72 -24.08
N TYR A 118 -5.22 8.80 -24.39
CA TYR A 118 -4.43 8.09 -23.38
C TYR A 118 -3.62 9.04 -22.50
N ILE A 119 -2.84 9.94 -23.11
CA ILE A 119 -1.97 10.89 -22.41
C ILE A 119 -2.81 11.85 -21.56
N ARG A 120 -3.95 12.34 -22.07
CA ARG A 120 -4.88 13.16 -21.29
C ARG A 120 -5.43 12.45 -20.06
N ILE A 121 -5.86 11.19 -20.18
CA ILE A 121 -6.30 10.47 -18.97
C ILE A 121 -5.14 10.29 -17.98
N ARG A 122 -3.93 10.00 -18.46
CA ARG A 122 -2.73 9.86 -17.61
C ARG A 122 -2.37 11.18 -16.93
N SER A 123 -2.55 12.32 -17.58
CA SER A 123 -2.33 13.64 -16.98
C SER A 123 -3.23 13.85 -15.77
N TYR A 124 -4.49 13.40 -15.84
CA TYR A 124 -5.42 13.47 -14.71
C TYR A 124 -5.04 12.56 -13.55
N PHE A 125 -4.22 11.52 -13.76
CA PHE A 125 -3.64 10.75 -12.67
C PHE A 125 -2.46 11.46 -11.99
N ALA A 126 -1.78 12.38 -12.68
CA ALA A 126 -0.61 13.09 -12.18
C ALA A 126 -0.95 14.41 -11.48
N GLN A 127 -2.08 15.03 -11.80
CA GLN A 127 -2.51 16.31 -11.21
C GLN A 127 -3.30 16.12 -9.90
N ASP A 128 -3.25 17.12 -9.01
CA ASP A 128 -4.21 17.21 -7.90
C ASP A 128 -5.59 17.53 -8.49
N PHE A 129 -6.59 16.75 -8.10
CA PHE A 129 -7.92 16.79 -8.70
C PHE A 129 -8.62 18.14 -8.46
N ARG A 130 -8.16 18.90 -7.46
CA ARG A 130 -8.66 20.23 -7.12
C ARG A 130 -8.29 21.31 -8.14
N ASP A 131 -7.16 21.15 -8.85
CA ASP A 131 -6.69 22.10 -9.87
C ASP A 131 -7.26 21.80 -11.26
N LEU A 132 -7.97 20.68 -11.41
CA LEU A 132 -8.74 20.35 -12.59
C LEU A 132 -10.04 21.15 -12.65
N ALA A 133 -9.89 22.47 -12.75
CA ALA A 133 -10.97 23.36 -13.08
C ALA A 133 -11.51 23.01 -14.48
N ARG A 134 -12.53 22.15 -14.54
CA ARG A 134 -13.47 22.00 -15.67
C ARG A 134 -12.86 21.87 -17.07
N GLU A 135 -11.64 21.36 -17.24
CA GLU A 135 -11.31 20.76 -18.54
C GLU A 135 -12.28 19.59 -18.73
N ASP A 136 -13.00 19.59 -19.85
CA ASP A 136 -14.14 18.74 -20.11
C ASP A 136 -13.72 17.26 -20.20
N ILE A 137 -13.60 16.62 -19.03
CA ILE A 137 -13.36 15.20 -18.90
C ILE A 137 -14.47 14.38 -19.54
N SER A 138 -15.69 14.92 -19.54
CA SER A 138 -16.82 14.39 -20.31
C SER A 138 -16.50 14.36 -21.80
N GLY A 139 -15.78 15.36 -22.32
CA GLY A 139 -15.25 15.37 -23.68
C GLY A 139 -14.22 14.26 -23.94
N VAL A 140 -13.35 13.95 -22.98
CA VAL A 140 -12.41 12.81 -23.07
C VAL A 140 -13.17 11.48 -22.99
N ILE A 141 -14.13 11.35 -22.07
CA ILE A 141 -15.01 10.18 -21.95
C ILE A 141 -15.75 9.94 -23.25
N ASN A 142 -16.43 10.96 -23.79
CA ASN A 142 -17.21 10.87 -25.03
C ASN A 142 -16.33 10.45 -26.22
N LYS A 143 -15.11 10.98 -26.32
CA LYS A 143 -14.14 10.57 -27.35
C LYS A 143 -13.76 9.10 -27.21
N ILE A 144 -13.53 8.60 -26.00
CA ILE A 144 -13.21 7.17 -25.79
C ILE A 144 -14.41 6.28 -26.13
N CYS A 145 -15.62 6.74 -25.84
CA CYS A 145 -16.85 6.00 -26.11
C CYS A 145 -17.16 5.92 -27.61
N THR A 146 -16.85 6.97 -28.36
CA THR A 146 -17.05 7.06 -29.81
C THR A 146 -15.83 6.61 -30.61
N TYR A 147 -14.72 6.24 -29.96
CA TYR A 147 -13.51 5.79 -30.63
C TYR A 147 -13.73 4.46 -31.37
N GLY A 148 -13.84 4.54 -32.70
CA GLY A 148 -14.05 3.40 -33.61
C GLY A 148 -12.78 2.61 -33.96
N GLY A 149 -11.70 2.72 -33.19
CA GLY A 149 -10.45 2.02 -33.47
C GLY A 149 -10.48 0.52 -33.15
N PRO A 150 -9.36 -0.18 -33.38
CA PRO A 150 -9.20 -1.60 -33.05
C PRO A 150 -9.66 -1.95 -31.63
N GLU A 151 -10.39 -3.05 -31.48
CA GLU A 151 -11.01 -3.49 -30.22
C GLU A 151 -10.03 -3.57 -29.04
N ARG A 152 -8.79 -4.01 -29.29
CA ARG A 152 -7.72 -4.10 -28.28
C ARG A 152 -7.39 -2.73 -27.67
N GLN A 153 -7.50 -1.67 -28.45
CA GLN A 153 -7.16 -0.31 -28.07
C GLN A 153 -8.31 0.37 -27.35
N VAL A 154 -9.53 0.18 -27.85
CA VAL A 154 -10.76 0.52 -27.13
C VAL A 154 -10.73 -0.09 -25.74
N ARG A 155 -10.41 -1.39 -25.61
CA ARG A 155 -10.26 -2.06 -24.30
C ARG A 155 -9.18 -1.44 -23.43
N LYS A 156 -8.05 -1.00 -23.98
CA LYS A 156 -6.96 -0.35 -23.23
C LYS A 156 -7.37 1.04 -22.73
N LEU A 157 -8.01 1.85 -23.57
CA LEU A 157 -8.52 3.18 -23.22
C LEU A 157 -9.65 3.08 -22.19
N LYS A 158 -10.63 2.20 -22.42
CA LYS A 158 -11.70 1.92 -21.45
C LYS A 158 -11.12 1.44 -20.12
N GLY A 159 -10.18 0.50 -20.13
CA GLY A 159 -9.53 0.03 -18.91
C GLY A 159 -8.78 1.13 -18.15
N LEU A 160 -8.19 2.10 -18.85
CA LEU A 160 -7.56 3.26 -18.23
C LEU A 160 -8.61 4.23 -17.66
N LEU A 161 -9.68 4.51 -18.42
CA LEU A 161 -10.79 5.34 -17.99
C LEU A 161 -11.46 4.78 -16.74
N ILE A 162 -11.76 3.48 -16.70
CA ILE A 162 -12.36 2.82 -15.53
C ILE A 162 -11.45 2.99 -14.32
N LYS A 163 -10.14 2.75 -14.45
CA LYS A 163 -9.19 2.95 -13.34
C LYS A 163 -9.17 4.39 -12.85
N PHE A 164 -9.28 5.35 -13.77
CA PHE A 164 -9.30 6.76 -13.45
C PHE A 164 -10.56 7.12 -12.68
N VAL A 165 -11.72 6.73 -13.22
CA VAL A 165 -13.04 6.99 -12.65
C VAL A 165 -13.16 6.36 -11.25
N VAL A 166 -12.83 5.08 -11.11
CA VAL A 166 -12.73 4.36 -9.82
C VAL A 166 -11.72 4.97 -8.86
N GLY A 167 -10.66 5.62 -9.37
CA GLY A 167 -9.59 6.17 -8.56
C GLY A 167 -9.82 7.59 -8.06
N ARG A 168 -10.62 8.39 -8.78
CA ARG A 168 -10.69 9.85 -8.57
C ARG A 168 -12.10 10.40 -8.33
N TYR A 169 -13.15 9.80 -8.89
CA TYR A 169 -14.53 10.30 -8.66
C TYR A 169 -15.06 9.87 -7.30
N SER A 170 -15.99 10.62 -6.71
CA SER A 170 -16.69 10.19 -5.50
C SER A 170 -17.35 8.81 -5.72
N ALA A 171 -17.55 8.04 -4.65
CA ALA A 171 -18.22 6.75 -4.76
C ALA A 171 -19.64 6.88 -5.39
N ALA A 172 -20.34 7.98 -5.10
CA ALA A 172 -21.66 8.28 -5.63
C ALA A 172 -21.65 8.56 -7.15
N ASP A 173 -20.69 9.35 -7.64
CA ASP A 173 -20.64 9.76 -9.04
C ASP A 173 -20.10 8.67 -9.97
N THR A 174 -19.29 7.76 -9.42
CA THR A 174 -18.57 6.77 -10.22
C THR A 174 -19.51 5.95 -11.10
N PHE A 175 -20.72 5.60 -10.62
CA PHE A 175 -21.69 4.84 -11.40
C PHE A 175 -22.19 5.60 -12.63
N GLY A 176 -22.69 6.83 -12.46
CA GLY A 176 -23.22 7.63 -13.57
C GLY A 176 -22.15 7.94 -14.63
N VAL A 177 -20.89 8.09 -14.20
CA VAL A 177 -19.78 8.32 -15.12
C VAL A 177 -19.44 7.05 -15.91
N LEU A 178 -19.44 5.87 -15.28
CA LEU A 178 -19.21 4.60 -15.98
C LEU A 178 -20.36 4.26 -16.93
N GLU A 179 -21.61 4.51 -16.52
CA GLU A 179 -22.80 4.29 -17.34
C GLU A 179 -22.83 5.21 -18.57
N SER A 180 -22.58 6.52 -18.39
CA SER A 180 -22.44 7.47 -19.51
C SER A 180 -21.26 7.13 -20.44
N ALA A 181 -20.25 6.43 -19.90
CA ALA A 181 -19.13 5.90 -20.68
C ALA A 181 -19.43 4.56 -21.38
N ASN A 182 -20.66 4.04 -21.31
CA ASN A 182 -21.05 2.73 -21.83
C ASN A 182 -20.08 1.62 -21.39
N VAL A 183 -19.71 1.66 -20.10
CA VAL A 183 -18.93 0.62 -19.41
C VAL A 183 -19.90 -0.39 -18.82
N ARG A 184 -19.78 -1.64 -19.22
CA ARG A 184 -20.61 -2.75 -18.69
C ARG A 184 -19.99 -3.30 -17.42
N SER A 185 -20.76 -4.03 -16.62
CA SER A 185 -20.26 -4.69 -15.40
C SER A 185 -19.04 -5.58 -15.66
N GLY A 186 -19.08 -6.34 -16.76
CA GLY A 186 -17.99 -7.22 -17.20
C GLY A 186 -16.75 -6.51 -17.72
N ASP A 187 -16.80 -5.21 -18.01
CA ASP A 187 -15.62 -4.41 -18.39
C ASP A 187 -14.77 -4.03 -17.17
N ILE A 188 -15.35 -4.08 -15.97
CA ILE A 188 -14.71 -3.71 -14.72
C ILE A 188 -14.09 -4.96 -14.11
N SER A 189 -12.77 -4.95 -13.88
CA SER A 189 -12.13 -6.06 -13.22
C SER A 189 -12.60 -6.20 -11.77
N GLU A 190 -12.61 -7.44 -11.27
CA GLU A 190 -12.98 -7.76 -9.89
C GLU A 190 -12.22 -6.92 -8.85
N HIS A 191 -10.92 -6.72 -9.06
CA HIS A 191 -10.10 -5.86 -8.21
C HIS A 191 -10.58 -4.41 -8.18
N LEU A 192 -11.04 -3.86 -9.31
CA LEU A 192 -11.56 -2.49 -9.37
C LEU A 192 -12.94 -2.39 -8.70
N LYS A 193 -13.79 -3.41 -8.83
CA LYS A 193 -15.07 -3.49 -8.10
C LYS A 193 -14.84 -3.47 -6.58
N LEU A 194 -13.92 -4.31 -6.08
CA LEU A 194 -13.57 -4.30 -4.65
C LEU A 194 -12.93 -2.99 -4.21
N LYS A 195 -12.08 -2.37 -5.05
CA LYS A 195 -11.52 -1.05 -4.75
C LYS A 195 -12.63 0.00 -4.59
N MET A 196 -13.69 -0.06 -5.39
CA MET A 196 -14.85 0.82 -5.25
C MET A 196 -15.64 0.54 -3.97
N ILE A 197 -15.91 -0.72 -3.68
CA ILE A 197 -16.57 -1.13 -2.43
C ILE A 197 -15.80 -0.63 -1.21
N ALA A 198 -14.47 -0.81 -1.18
CA ALA A 198 -13.63 -0.30 -0.10
C ALA A 198 -13.76 1.22 0.09
N ARG A 199 -13.94 1.99 -1.01
CA ARG A 199 -14.18 3.44 -0.93
C ARG A 199 -15.58 3.76 -0.42
N ILE A 200 -16.60 3.03 -0.87
CA ILE A 200 -17.98 3.15 -0.36
C ILE A 200 -18.02 2.94 1.15
N VAL A 201 -17.30 1.92 1.64
CA VAL A 201 -17.20 1.61 3.07
C VAL A 201 -16.53 2.74 3.83
N ARG A 202 -15.39 3.21 3.35
CA ARG A 202 -14.67 4.34 3.95
C ARG A 202 -15.55 5.59 4.03
N ASP A 203 -16.30 5.88 2.97
CA ASP A 203 -17.20 7.02 2.90
C ASP A 203 -18.52 6.76 3.68
N SER A 204 -18.65 5.64 4.39
CA SER A 204 -19.81 5.23 5.21
C SER A 204 -21.15 5.22 4.45
N ARG A 205 -21.13 4.78 3.18
CA ARG A 205 -22.29 4.79 2.27
C ARG A 205 -22.96 3.41 2.13
N GLU A 206 -23.71 2.99 3.14
CA GLU A 206 -24.43 1.71 3.14
C GLU A 206 -25.39 1.55 1.93
N ASP A 207 -26.08 2.63 1.56
CA ASP A 207 -27.00 2.67 0.42
C ASP A 207 -26.32 2.30 -0.90
N LEU A 208 -25.09 2.80 -1.11
CA LEU A 208 -24.30 2.48 -2.28
C LEU A 208 -23.76 1.06 -2.20
N LEU A 209 -23.40 0.57 -1.01
CA LEU A 209 -22.90 -0.79 -0.86
C LEU A 209 -23.95 -1.82 -1.28
N LEU A 210 -25.19 -1.67 -0.80
CA LEU A 210 -26.30 -2.56 -1.17
C LEU A 210 -26.54 -2.57 -2.68
N LYS A 211 -26.58 -1.38 -3.31
CA LYS A 211 -26.71 -1.27 -4.77
C LYS A 211 -25.56 -1.99 -5.49
N TRP A 212 -24.33 -1.83 -5.02
CA TRP A 212 -23.16 -2.46 -5.64
C TRP A 212 -23.13 -3.97 -5.46
N ARG A 213 -23.55 -4.45 -4.28
CA ARG A 213 -23.73 -5.87 -4.00
C ARG A 213 -24.72 -6.45 -5.00
N ASP A 214 -25.91 -5.89 -5.15
CA ASP A 214 -26.94 -6.43 -6.03
C ASP A 214 -26.48 -6.55 -7.49
N ILE A 215 -25.67 -5.59 -7.97
CA ILE A 215 -25.14 -5.59 -9.34
C ILE A 215 -24.05 -6.65 -9.52
N TYR A 216 -23.11 -6.76 -8.58
CA TYR A 216 -21.86 -7.51 -8.80
C TYR A 216 -21.72 -8.81 -8.03
N PHE A 217 -22.63 -9.11 -7.08
CA PHE A 217 -22.52 -10.27 -6.20
C PHE A 217 -22.36 -11.59 -6.97
N ALA A 218 -23.18 -11.80 -8.00
CA ALA A 218 -23.12 -13.00 -8.84
C ALA A 218 -21.84 -13.08 -9.70
N GLU A 219 -21.12 -11.97 -9.88
CA GLU A 219 -19.88 -11.91 -10.66
C GLU A 219 -18.63 -12.10 -9.78
N PHE A 220 -18.75 -12.07 -8.46
CA PHE A 220 -17.60 -12.21 -7.56
C PHE A 220 -17.19 -13.68 -7.39
N SER A 221 -15.88 -13.89 -7.49
CA SER A 221 -15.23 -15.12 -7.06
C SER A 221 -15.34 -15.29 -5.54
N ALA A 222 -15.20 -16.53 -5.04
CA ALA A 222 -15.23 -16.80 -3.60
C ALA A 222 -14.25 -15.92 -2.79
N PRO A 223 -13.00 -15.69 -3.23
CA PRO A 223 -12.09 -14.76 -2.54
C PRO A 223 -12.61 -13.32 -2.47
N ALA A 224 -13.23 -12.83 -3.54
CA ALA A 224 -13.80 -11.48 -3.53
C ALA A 224 -15.05 -11.38 -2.64
N LEU A 225 -15.86 -12.45 -2.58
CA LEU A 225 -16.98 -12.52 -1.64
C LEU A 225 -16.51 -12.47 -0.18
N VAL A 226 -15.38 -13.10 0.17
CA VAL A 226 -14.81 -12.98 1.53
C VAL A 226 -14.46 -11.52 1.85
N LYS A 227 -13.85 -10.78 0.91
CA LYS A 227 -13.55 -9.35 1.09
C LYS A 227 -14.81 -8.49 1.15
N LEU A 228 -15.80 -8.74 0.29
CA LEU A 228 -17.08 -8.04 0.32
C LEU A 228 -17.78 -8.24 1.66
N ASN A 229 -17.84 -9.46 2.18
CA ASN A 229 -18.45 -9.74 3.48
C ASN A 229 -17.70 -9.03 4.63
N MET A 230 -16.38 -8.89 4.54
CA MET A 230 -15.58 -8.11 5.50
C MET A 230 -15.96 -6.62 5.46
N TYR A 231 -16.06 -6.05 4.25
CA TYR A 231 -16.48 -4.67 4.03
C TYR A 231 -17.90 -4.38 4.53
N GLU A 232 -18.84 -5.32 4.37
CA GLU A 232 -20.21 -5.18 4.90
C GLU A 232 -20.22 -5.03 6.42
N ARG A 233 -19.34 -5.74 7.13
CA ARG A 233 -19.24 -5.63 8.59
C ARG A 233 -18.59 -4.36 9.07
N GLU A 234 -17.66 -3.81 8.29
CA GLU A 234 -17.09 -2.48 8.59
C GLU A 234 -18.17 -1.39 8.56
N LEU A 235 -19.26 -1.57 7.80
CA LEU A 235 -20.43 -0.69 7.81
C LEU A 235 -21.52 -1.09 8.83
N GLY A 236 -21.23 -1.99 9.78
CA GLY A 236 -22.21 -2.43 10.78
C GLY A 236 -23.08 -3.61 10.34
N GLY A 237 -22.74 -4.28 9.24
CA GLY A 237 -23.41 -5.51 8.81
C GLY A 237 -23.33 -6.63 9.86
N GLN A 238 -24.38 -7.46 9.92
CA GLN A 238 -24.45 -8.58 10.87
C GLN A 238 -23.51 -9.73 10.49
N GLY A 239 -22.92 -10.40 11.50
CA GLY A 239 -22.17 -11.65 11.34
C GLY A 239 -20.95 -11.78 12.25
N ASP A 240 -20.60 -13.01 12.65
CA ASP A 240 -19.48 -13.31 13.54
C ASP A 240 -18.13 -13.34 12.78
N ILE A 241 -17.04 -12.81 13.34
CA ILE A 241 -15.70 -12.84 12.68
C ILE A 241 -15.30 -14.27 12.28
N LEU A 242 -15.79 -15.27 13.01
CA LEU A 242 -15.57 -16.69 12.78
C LEU A 242 -16.09 -17.18 11.42
N SER A 243 -17.21 -16.67 10.90
CA SER A 243 -17.68 -17.04 9.55
C SER A 243 -16.79 -16.47 8.45
N LEU A 244 -16.24 -15.26 8.61
CA LEU A 244 -15.24 -14.73 7.68
C LEU A 244 -13.96 -15.56 7.71
N GLU A 245 -13.48 -15.88 8.90
CA GLU A 245 -12.29 -16.70 9.10
C GLU A 245 -12.46 -18.09 8.46
N ARG A 246 -13.60 -18.76 8.68
CA ARG A 246 -13.93 -20.04 8.05
C ARG A 246 -13.95 -19.94 6.53
N ALA A 247 -14.60 -18.90 5.98
CA ALA A 247 -14.64 -18.69 4.53
C ALA A 247 -13.24 -18.42 3.95
N PHE A 248 -12.40 -17.67 4.67
CA PHE A 248 -11.00 -17.45 4.30
C PHE A 248 -10.21 -18.75 4.31
N CYS A 249 -10.31 -19.57 5.37
CA CYS A 249 -9.62 -20.86 5.49
C CYS A 249 -10.03 -21.88 4.42
N ALA A 250 -11.22 -21.72 3.82
CA ALA A 250 -11.70 -22.58 2.74
C ALA A 250 -11.14 -22.19 1.35
N LEU A 251 -10.46 -21.05 1.22
CA LEU A 251 -9.92 -20.61 -0.06
C LEU A 251 -8.72 -21.48 -0.51
N PRO A 252 -8.56 -21.75 -1.81
CA PRO A 252 -7.50 -22.61 -2.34
C PRO A 252 -6.13 -21.90 -2.43
N PHE A 253 -5.82 -21.03 -1.47
CA PHE A 253 -4.61 -20.23 -1.42
C PHE A 253 -3.60 -20.81 -0.43
N TYR A 254 -2.29 -20.66 -0.71
CA TYR A 254 -1.23 -20.96 0.25
C TYR A 254 -1.40 -20.20 1.57
N ILE A 255 -1.67 -18.89 1.54
CA ILE A 255 -1.81 -18.05 2.73
C ILE A 255 -2.95 -18.52 3.63
N SER A 256 -4.07 -18.92 3.01
CA SER A 256 -5.24 -19.47 3.69
C SER A 256 -4.92 -20.79 4.38
N ARG A 257 -4.29 -21.73 3.64
CA ARG A 257 -3.86 -23.02 4.19
C ARG A 257 -2.83 -22.85 5.30
N TYR A 258 -1.83 -21.99 5.11
CA TYR A 258 -0.80 -21.71 6.11
C TYR A 258 -1.42 -21.15 7.39
N TYR A 259 -2.29 -20.14 7.26
CA TYR A 259 -3.01 -19.59 8.40
C TYR A 259 -3.82 -20.67 9.12
N SER A 260 -4.65 -21.43 8.39
CA SER A 260 -5.51 -22.47 8.96
C SER A 260 -4.72 -23.57 9.67
N GLN A 261 -3.53 -23.93 9.18
CA GLN A 261 -2.73 -25.04 9.72
C GLN A 261 -1.85 -24.61 10.89
N PHE A 262 -1.21 -23.45 10.80
CA PHE A 262 -0.12 -23.08 11.72
C PHE A 262 -0.45 -21.91 12.65
N LEU A 263 -1.28 -20.96 12.22
CA LEU A 263 -1.53 -19.74 12.99
C LEU A 263 -2.87 -19.80 13.71
N LYS A 264 -3.93 -20.25 13.02
CA LYS A 264 -5.28 -20.33 13.57
C LYS A 264 -5.33 -21.05 14.94
N PRO A 265 -4.70 -22.24 15.14
CA PRO A 265 -4.73 -22.89 16.45
C PRO A 265 -4.15 -22.06 17.59
N ILE A 266 -3.19 -21.17 17.28
CA ILE A 266 -2.56 -20.28 18.27
C ILE A 266 -3.51 -19.15 18.63
N PHE A 267 -4.17 -18.54 17.64
CA PHE A 267 -5.19 -17.51 17.87
C PHE A 267 -6.43 -18.06 18.60
N ASP A 268 -6.86 -19.27 18.26
CA ASP A 268 -7.95 -19.98 18.96
C ASP A 268 -7.58 -20.30 20.42
N GLY A 269 -6.29 -20.42 20.72
CA GLY A 269 -5.78 -20.63 22.08
C GLY A 269 -5.73 -19.38 22.95
N VAL A 270 -5.99 -18.17 22.41
CA VAL A 270 -6.04 -16.94 23.21
C VAL A 270 -7.31 -16.93 24.05
N PRO A 271 -7.22 -16.80 25.40
CA PRO A 271 -8.40 -16.77 26.26
C PRO A 271 -9.40 -15.68 25.83
N ALA A 272 -10.70 -15.99 25.84
CA ALA A 272 -11.73 -15.06 25.39
C ALA A 272 -11.68 -13.68 26.09
N ALA A 273 -11.40 -13.68 27.39
CA ALA A 273 -11.23 -12.46 28.20
C ALA A 273 -10.00 -11.63 27.83
N GLN A 274 -9.08 -12.18 27.04
CA GLN A 274 -7.86 -11.52 26.56
C GLN A 274 -7.90 -11.24 25.06
N ASN A 275 -8.83 -11.84 24.31
CA ASN A 275 -8.88 -11.79 22.86
C ASN A 275 -9.81 -10.68 22.36
N TYR A 276 -9.24 -9.54 21.99
CA TYR A 276 -9.90 -8.34 21.48
C TYR A 276 -9.64 -8.11 19.97
N THR A 277 -9.33 -9.18 19.23
CA THR A 277 -8.98 -9.10 17.80
C THR A 277 -10.15 -8.67 16.90
N ASP A 278 -11.38 -8.69 17.40
CA ASP A 278 -12.61 -8.26 16.75
C ASP A 278 -13.08 -6.85 17.17
N ALA A 279 -12.34 -6.15 18.04
CA ALA A 279 -12.75 -4.87 18.60
C ALA A 279 -13.05 -3.80 17.53
N ARG A 280 -12.47 -3.89 16.34
CA ARG A 280 -12.82 -3.05 15.17
C ARG A 280 -14.33 -3.03 14.91
N TYR A 281 -15.01 -4.17 15.08
CA TYR A 281 -16.42 -4.37 14.75
C TYR A 281 -17.35 -4.29 15.98
N ALA A 282 -16.79 -4.10 17.17
CA ALA A 282 -17.55 -4.16 18.42
C ALA A 282 -17.25 -2.94 19.30
N PRO A 283 -18.05 -1.87 19.21
CA PRO A 283 -17.84 -0.65 20.00
C PRO A 283 -17.72 -0.87 21.51
N SER A 284 -18.47 -1.83 22.07
CA SER A 284 -18.34 -2.22 23.48
C SER A 284 -16.94 -2.73 23.81
N ARG A 285 -16.34 -3.54 22.94
CA ARG A 285 -14.97 -4.06 23.13
C ARG A 285 -13.91 -2.97 22.97
N GLN A 286 -14.15 -1.98 22.12
CA GLN A 286 -13.28 -0.79 22.04
C GLN A 286 -13.31 -0.04 23.37
N GLU A 287 -14.49 0.14 23.95
CA GLU A 287 -14.65 0.83 25.23
C GLU A 287 -14.06 0.05 26.40
N GLU A 288 -14.11 -1.29 26.40
CA GLU A 288 -13.41 -2.12 27.38
C GLU A 288 -11.89 -1.90 27.34
N ILE A 289 -11.28 -1.82 26.16
CA ILE A 289 -9.84 -1.57 26.03
C ILE A 289 -9.49 -0.14 26.49
N ARG A 290 -10.29 0.85 26.11
CA ARG A 290 -10.12 2.25 26.57
C ARG A 290 -10.23 2.33 28.09
N SER A 291 -11.24 1.68 28.66
CA SER A 291 -11.45 1.61 30.10
C SER A 291 -10.28 0.93 30.82
N TYR A 292 -9.74 -0.16 30.26
CA TYR A 292 -8.56 -0.82 30.78
C TYR A 292 -7.35 0.15 30.82
N ILE A 293 -7.11 0.91 29.75
CA ILE A 293 -6.02 1.90 29.71
C ILE A 293 -6.24 3.00 30.74
N LEU A 294 -7.45 3.58 30.82
CA LEU A 294 -7.78 4.64 31.76
C LEU A 294 -7.68 4.18 33.22
N GLU A 295 -8.05 2.94 33.52
CA GLU A 295 -7.85 2.36 34.85
C GLU A 295 -6.36 2.34 35.22
N ARG A 296 -5.48 1.90 34.32
CA ARG A 296 -4.01 1.91 34.57
C ARG A 296 -3.46 3.31 34.79
N ILE A 297 -3.99 4.31 34.08
CA ILE A 297 -3.63 5.72 34.28
C ILE A 297 -4.06 6.17 35.69
N ARG A 298 -5.32 5.90 36.09
CA ARG A 298 -5.84 6.26 37.42
C ARG A 298 -5.15 5.54 38.56
N SER A 299 -4.87 4.25 38.40
CA SER A 299 -4.16 3.43 39.40
C SER A 299 -2.66 3.70 39.42
N ARG A 300 -2.14 4.49 38.46
CA ARG A 300 -0.71 4.80 38.27
C ARG A 300 0.13 3.53 38.09
N GLU A 301 -0.44 2.54 37.43
CA GLU A 301 0.21 1.28 37.12
C GLU A 301 0.80 1.30 35.72
N ALA A 302 2.01 0.78 35.59
CA ALA A 302 2.68 0.67 34.30
C ALA A 302 1.84 -0.14 33.31
N CYS A 303 1.76 0.34 32.07
CA CYS A 303 1.08 -0.37 30.98
C CYS A 303 1.79 -0.08 29.66
N ALA A 304 2.15 -1.14 28.94
CA ALA A 304 2.74 -1.03 27.61
C ALA A 304 1.75 -1.53 26.56
N TYR A 305 1.31 -0.64 25.67
CA TYR A 305 0.54 -0.99 24.50
C TYR A 305 1.41 -0.90 23.26
N ILE A 306 1.74 -2.07 22.68
CA ILE A 306 2.66 -2.24 21.55
C ILE A 306 1.91 -2.87 20.39
N ARG A 307 2.07 -2.35 19.17
CA ARG A 307 1.46 -2.91 17.95
C ARG A 307 2.51 -3.40 16.96
N LEU A 308 2.30 -4.57 16.39
CA LEU A 308 3.22 -5.18 15.43
C LEU A 308 2.55 -5.21 14.06
N GLY A 309 2.91 -4.27 13.19
CA GLY A 309 2.46 -4.25 11.79
C GLY A 309 3.38 -5.05 10.89
N ASP A 310 3.18 -4.98 9.58
CA ASP A 310 4.03 -5.72 8.62
C ASP A 310 5.50 -5.27 8.65
N GLY A 311 5.76 -4.01 9.01
CA GLY A 311 7.12 -3.51 9.20
C GLY A 311 7.90 -4.26 10.28
N GLU A 312 7.23 -4.56 11.39
CA GLU A 312 7.83 -5.21 12.55
C GLU A 312 8.34 -6.65 12.31
N CYS A 313 8.10 -7.24 11.12
CA CYS A 313 8.76 -8.48 10.70
C CYS A 313 10.29 -8.40 10.78
N TYR A 314 10.85 -7.19 10.66
CA TYR A 314 12.28 -6.90 10.80
C TYR A 314 12.86 -7.44 12.12
N GLY A 315 12.06 -7.49 13.18
CA GLY A 315 12.50 -7.99 14.48
C GLY A 315 12.32 -9.51 14.68
N PHE A 316 11.69 -10.23 13.76
CA PHE A 316 11.34 -11.65 13.94
C PHE A 316 12.07 -12.62 13.02
N ASP A 317 12.49 -12.21 11.83
CA ASP A 317 12.98 -13.17 10.84
C ASP A 317 14.48 -13.48 10.99
N SER A 318 14.80 -14.51 11.79
CA SER A 318 16.15 -15.06 11.90
C SER A 318 16.48 -16.12 10.86
N ASP A 319 15.46 -16.69 10.20
CA ASP A 319 15.61 -17.94 9.45
C ASP A 319 15.38 -17.75 7.94
N GLY A 320 14.98 -16.55 7.51
CA GLY A 320 14.81 -16.17 6.11
C GLY A 320 13.59 -16.79 5.41
N GLU A 321 12.65 -17.37 6.18
CA GLU A 321 11.48 -18.07 5.63
C GLU A 321 10.55 -17.11 4.89
N PHE A 322 10.38 -15.89 5.41
CA PHE A 322 9.39 -14.93 4.91
C PHE A 322 9.99 -13.61 4.39
N VAL A 323 11.19 -13.26 4.84
CA VAL A 323 11.90 -12.02 4.55
C VAL A 323 13.37 -12.34 4.35
N THR A 324 13.88 -12.09 3.14
CA THR A 324 15.31 -12.21 2.85
C THR A 324 16.10 -11.03 3.41
N GLU A 325 17.42 -11.17 3.46
CA GLU A 325 18.35 -10.06 3.76
C GLU A 325 18.11 -8.82 2.86
N GLU A 326 17.86 -9.03 1.56
CA GLU A 326 17.50 -7.93 0.65
C GLU A 326 16.19 -7.26 1.06
N GLY A 327 15.22 -8.05 1.54
CA GLY A 327 13.96 -7.55 2.10
C GLY A 327 14.18 -6.70 3.35
N LEU A 328 15.09 -7.11 4.24
CA LEU A 328 15.48 -6.34 5.43
C LEU A 328 16.16 -5.02 5.03
N LEU A 329 17.18 -5.07 4.17
CA LEU A 329 17.87 -3.88 3.68
C LEU A 329 16.90 -2.89 3.02
N ARG A 330 15.91 -3.38 2.26
CA ARG A 330 14.88 -2.53 1.66
C ARG A 330 14.08 -1.77 2.73
N GLN A 331 13.78 -2.38 3.87
CA GLN A 331 13.08 -1.71 4.97
C GLN A 331 13.96 -0.65 5.62
N GLU A 332 15.24 -0.94 5.86
CA GLU A 332 16.20 0.05 6.41
C GLU A 332 16.34 1.26 5.49
N LEU A 333 16.51 1.02 4.18
CA LEU A 333 16.54 2.09 3.19
C LEU A 333 15.22 2.86 3.12
N HIS A 334 14.07 2.18 3.30
CA HIS A 334 12.76 2.82 3.30
C HIS A 334 12.56 3.72 4.52
N TRP A 335 12.87 3.24 5.72
CA TRP A 335 12.65 3.96 6.98
C TRP A 335 13.70 5.04 7.25
N TRP A 336 14.98 4.70 7.04
CA TRP A 336 16.12 5.46 7.54
C TRP A 336 16.99 6.03 6.42
N GLY A 337 16.83 5.55 5.18
CA GLY A 337 17.56 6.04 4.02
C GLY A 337 18.94 5.41 3.84
N SER A 338 19.37 4.55 4.76
CA SER A 338 20.64 3.83 4.72
C SER A 338 20.46 2.43 5.29
N GLY A 339 21.29 1.49 4.83
CA GLY A 339 21.46 0.21 5.52
C GLY A 339 22.20 0.39 6.84
N LEU A 340 21.95 -0.49 7.79
CA LEU A 340 22.69 -0.56 9.05
C LEU A 340 23.88 -1.51 8.93
N ASP A 341 24.88 -1.32 9.78
CA ASP A 341 25.86 -2.38 10.03
C ASP A 341 25.25 -3.52 10.85
N ASP A 342 25.90 -4.67 10.83
CA ASP A 342 25.38 -5.89 11.45
C ASP A 342 25.29 -5.77 12.99
N ALA A 343 26.19 -5.01 13.61
CA ALA A 343 26.21 -4.85 15.06
C ALA A 343 25.01 -4.02 15.54
N LEU A 344 24.76 -2.87 14.91
CA LEU A 344 23.62 -2.02 15.23
C LEU A 344 22.29 -2.70 14.87
N ARG A 345 22.24 -3.45 13.77
CA ARG A 345 21.06 -4.26 13.41
C ARG A 345 20.76 -5.30 14.49
N ALA A 346 21.76 -6.10 14.88
CA ALA A 346 21.60 -7.13 15.91
C ALA A 346 21.17 -6.53 17.25
N GLU A 347 21.76 -5.39 17.63
CA GLU A 347 21.34 -4.62 18.80
C GLU A 347 19.85 -4.25 18.71
N LEU A 348 19.43 -3.57 17.64
CA LEU A 348 18.04 -3.11 17.51
C LEU A 348 17.04 -4.26 17.49
N VAL A 349 17.35 -5.36 16.82
CA VAL A 349 16.50 -6.57 16.80
C VAL A 349 16.39 -7.17 18.20
N SER A 350 17.51 -7.31 18.92
CA SER A 350 17.51 -7.82 20.29
C SER A 350 16.65 -6.95 21.21
N ARG A 351 16.89 -5.64 21.20
CA ARG A 351 16.14 -4.68 22.02
C ARG A 351 14.67 -4.61 21.67
N PHE A 352 14.33 -4.72 20.40
CA PHE A 352 12.95 -4.82 19.95
C PHE A 352 12.25 -6.05 20.53
N ARG A 353 12.88 -7.24 20.47
CA ARG A 353 12.32 -8.48 21.05
C ARG A 353 12.09 -8.34 22.55
N ASP A 354 13.07 -7.80 23.27
CA ASP A 354 12.94 -7.51 24.71
C ASP A 354 11.78 -6.55 25.01
N SER A 355 11.56 -5.59 24.12
CA SER A 355 10.50 -4.58 24.26
C SER A 355 9.11 -5.17 24.10
N ILE A 356 8.92 -6.12 23.17
CA ILE A 356 7.63 -6.80 23.04
C ILE A 356 7.35 -7.68 24.26
N GLY A 357 8.41 -8.21 24.89
CA GLY A 357 8.32 -8.97 26.14
C GLY A 357 7.54 -8.26 27.24
N VAL A 358 7.61 -6.93 27.31
CA VAL A 358 6.93 -6.14 28.36
C VAL A 358 5.51 -5.68 28.00
N ALA A 359 5.02 -5.98 26.80
CA ALA A 359 3.69 -5.54 26.36
C ALA A 359 2.58 -6.09 27.28
N SER A 360 1.74 -5.20 27.80
CA SER A 360 0.49 -5.53 28.50
C SER A 360 -0.66 -5.75 27.50
N ILE A 361 -0.67 -4.92 26.45
CA ILE A 361 -1.58 -5.01 25.32
C ILE A 361 -0.72 -5.17 24.06
N LEU A 362 -0.96 -6.21 23.29
CA LEU A 362 -0.22 -6.53 22.08
C LEU A 362 -1.14 -6.52 20.86
N GLY A 363 -0.94 -5.54 19.98
CA GLY A 363 -1.56 -5.51 18.67
C GLY A 363 -0.80 -6.39 17.69
N VAL A 364 -1.48 -7.32 17.04
CA VAL A 364 -0.88 -8.22 16.03
C VAL A 364 -1.77 -8.31 14.80
N PRO A 365 -1.21 -8.63 13.62
CA PRO A 365 -2.04 -8.83 12.44
C PRO A 365 -2.98 -10.03 12.67
N THR A 366 -4.22 -9.89 12.23
CA THR A 366 -5.26 -10.91 12.38
C THR A 366 -5.67 -11.47 11.02
N VAL A 367 -6.60 -12.43 11.01
CA VAL A 367 -7.20 -12.90 9.74
C VAL A 367 -7.83 -11.77 8.94
N SER A 368 -8.36 -10.72 9.58
CA SER A 368 -8.91 -9.55 8.89
C SER A 368 -7.84 -8.85 8.04
N ARG A 369 -6.61 -8.73 8.55
CA ARG A 369 -5.48 -8.18 7.79
C ARG A 369 -5.15 -9.06 6.58
N LEU A 370 -5.14 -10.38 6.75
CA LEU A 370 -4.92 -11.32 5.66
C LEU A 370 -6.01 -11.20 4.58
N ILE A 371 -7.30 -11.19 4.97
CA ILE A 371 -8.46 -11.02 4.07
C ILE A 371 -8.35 -9.71 3.29
N ARG A 372 -8.06 -8.62 3.98
CA ARG A 372 -7.97 -7.30 3.37
C ARG A 372 -6.87 -7.23 2.31
N ASP A 373 -5.69 -7.76 2.61
CA ASP A 373 -4.50 -7.48 1.82
C ASP A 373 -4.10 -8.59 0.83
N PHE A 374 -4.69 -9.79 0.92
CA PHE A 374 -4.35 -10.84 -0.05
C PHE A 374 -4.74 -10.43 -1.47
N ASN A 375 -3.92 -10.79 -2.45
CA ASN A 375 -4.14 -10.41 -3.84
C ASN A 375 -4.99 -11.47 -4.56
N LEU A 376 -6.06 -11.07 -5.23
CA LEU A 376 -6.94 -11.98 -5.97
C LEU A 376 -6.25 -12.65 -7.17
N ILE A 377 -5.23 -12.01 -7.75
CA ILE A 377 -4.64 -12.37 -9.05
C ILE A 377 -3.23 -12.94 -8.90
N LYS A 378 -2.45 -12.43 -7.95
CA LYS A 378 -1.05 -12.81 -7.77
C LYS A 378 -0.92 -14.04 -6.90
N ALA A 379 0.12 -14.84 -7.17
CA ALA A 379 0.57 -15.86 -6.23
C ALA A 379 0.82 -15.24 -4.85
N ASP A 380 0.44 -15.98 -3.82
CA ASP A 380 0.40 -15.58 -2.42
C ASP A 380 1.62 -16.06 -1.62
N ALA A 381 2.70 -16.41 -2.33
CA ALA A 381 3.98 -16.84 -1.77
C ALA A 381 5.09 -15.79 -1.95
N TYR A 382 6.11 -15.86 -1.09
CA TYR A 382 7.35 -15.09 -1.23
C TYR A 382 8.14 -15.56 -2.47
N PRO A 383 8.88 -14.69 -3.19
CA PRO A 383 8.98 -13.23 -3.06
C PRO A 383 7.86 -12.44 -3.75
N VAL A 384 6.91 -13.12 -4.40
CA VAL A 384 5.90 -12.50 -5.27
C VAL A 384 4.95 -11.59 -4.48
N ASN A 385 4.63 -11.94 -3.23
CA ASN A 385 3.81 -11.13 -2.34
C ASN A 385 4.53 -10.76 -1.03
N SER A 386 5.47 -9.81 -1.13
CA SER A 386 6.27 -9.37 0.02
C SER A 386 5.44 -8.88 1.22
N LEU A 387 4.26 -8.27 1.02
CA LEU A 387 3.42 -7.80 2.12
C LEU A 387 2.84 -8.97 2.94
N MET A 388 2.26 -9.98 2.28
CA MET A 388 1.70 -11.15 2.98
C MET A 388 2.75 -11.90 3.77
N CYS A 389 3.96 -12.02 3.23
CA CYS A 389 5.03 -12.75 3.89
C CYS A 389 5.49 -12.01 5.15
N ARG A 390 5.63 -10.68 5.09
CA ARG A 390 5.91 -9.85 6.27
C ARG A 390 4.83 -9.98 7.35
N ILE A 391 3.55 -9.99 6.96
CA ILE A 391 2.44 -10.20 7.90
C ILE A 391 2.54 -11.59 8.56
N LEU A 392 2.77 -12.65 7.78
CA LEU A 392 2.97 -14.00 8.32
C LEU A 392 4.17 -14.08 9.28
N ALA A 393 5.29 -13.43 8.94
CA ALA A 393 6.48 -13.38 9.79
C ALA A 393 6.16 -12.79 11.17
N VAL A 394 5.35 -11.73 11.22
CA VAL A 394 4.93 -11.09 12.47
C VAL A 394 3.95 -11.97 13.24
N MET A 395 2.95 -12.55 12.56
CA MET A 395 2.00 -13.46 13.21
C MET A 395 2.72 -14.67 13.82
N LYS A 396 3.68 -15.26 13.09
CA LYS A 396 4.51 -16.37 13.57
C LYS A 396 5.43 -15.94 14.72
N GLY A 397 6.12 -14.81 14.57
CA GLY A 397 7.06 -14.30 15.56
C GLY A 397 6.41 -13.86 16.88
N SER A 398 5.18 -13.34 16.82
CA SER A 398 4.41 -12.91 18.00
C SER A 398 3.58 -14.03 18.64
N ALA A 399 3.41 -15.16 17.95
CA ALA A 399 2.58 -16.28 18.40
C ALA A 399 2.87 -16.76 19.84
N PRO A 400 4.15 -16.92 20.27
CA PRO A 400 4.49 -17.33 21.63
C PRO A 400 4.06 -16.35 22.73
N LEU A 401 3.66 -15.14 22.36
CA LEU A 401 3.37 -14.03 23.27
C LEU A 401 1.86 -13.80 23.47
N LEU A 402 1.00 -14.46 22.69
CA LEU A 402 -0.43 -14.12 22.66
C LEU A 402 -1.19 -14.55 23.92
N SER A 403 -0.87 -15.70 24.50
CA SER A 403 -1.66 -16.31 25.59
C SER A 403 -1.51 -15.62 26.96
N SER A 404 -0.63 -14.62 27.08
CA SER A 404 -0.32 -13.95 28.34
C SER A 404 -0.61 -12.45 28.32
N ARG A 405 -1.33 -11.96 27.32
CA ARG A 405 -1.50 -10.52 27.03
C ARG A 405 -2.92 -10.23 26.55
N LEU A 406 -3.37 -8.99 26.69
CA LEU A 406 -4.53 -8.54 25.92
C LEU A 406 -4.13 -8.43 24.45
N VAL A 407 -4.80 -9.17 23.57
CA VAL A 407 -4.47 -9.25 22.14
C VAL A 407 -5.47 -8.43 21.34
N VAL A 408 -4.98 -7.47 20.55
CA VAL A 408 -5.79 -6.62 19.66
C VAL A 408 -5.27 -6.72 18.22
N GLU A 409 -5.99 -6.15 17.25
CA GLU A 409 -5.50 -6.03 15.87
C GLU A 409 -4.30 -5.06 15.79
N ASP A 410 -3.34 -5.30 14.88
CA ASP A 410 -2.19 -4.40 14.66
C ASP A 410 -2.59 -2.97 14.31
N GLN A 411 -3.75 -2.77 13.68
CA GLN A 411 -4.30 -1.45 13.38
C GLN A 411 -5.27 -0.91 14.44
N SER A 412 -5.28 -1.47 15.66
CA SER A 412 -6.23 -1.05 16.69
C SER A 412 -6.11 0.39 17.14
N ASN A 413 -4.97 1.05 16.87
CA ASN A 413 -4.85 2.49 17.09
C ASN A 413 -5.84 3.32 16.27
N LEU A 414 -6.38 2.80 15.16
CA LEU A 414 -7.33 3.54 14.32
C LEU A 414 -8.73 3.65 14.91
N PHE A 415 -9.09 2.73 15.80
CA PHE A 415 -10.42 2.69 16.40
C PHE A 415 -10.38 2.79 17.93
N ILE A 416 -9.24 2.56 18.58
CA ILE A 416 -9.08 2.81 20.02
C ILE A 416 -8.93 4.31 20.30
N PHE A 417 -8.15 5.05 19.49
CA PHE A 417 -7.95 6.47 19.71
C PHE A 417 -8.94 7.32 18.92
N ASN A 418 -9.42 8.37 19.58
CA ASN A 418 -10.17 9.48 19.03
C ASN A 418 -9.89 10.71 19.91
N ALA A 419 -10.35 11.90 19.52
CA ALA A 419 -10.12 13.13 20.28
C ALA A 419 -10.64 13.02 21.73
N GLU A 420 -11.87 12.51 21.91
CA GLU A 420 -12.49 12.31 23.22
C GLU A 420 -11.64 11.43 24.14
N PHE A 421 -11.04 10.36 23.62
CA PHE A 421 -10.19 9.46 24.40
C PHE A 421 -8.88 10.13 24.79
N LEU A 422 -8.30 10.96 23.92
CA LEU A 422 -7.11 11.76 24.25
C LEU A 422 -7.40 12.79 25.34
N ASP A 423 -8.59 13.39 25.33
CA ASP A 423 -9.04 14.32 26.38
C ASP A 423 -9.15 13.58 27.72
N LYS A 424 -9.81 12.42 27.75
CA LYS A 424 -9.89 11.57 28.96
C LYS A 424 -8.52 11.15 29.48
N ILE A 425 -7.57 10.84 28.60
CA ILE A 425 -6.18 10.58 28.99
C ILE A 425 -5.58 11.81 29.67
N CYS A 426 -5.72 13.01 29.09
CA CYS A 426 -5.16 14.22 29.67
C CYS A 426 -5.79 14.60 31.01
N GLU A 427 -7.10 14.40 31.16
CA GLU A 427 -7.82 14.64 32.41
C GLU A 427 -7.24 13.79 33.55
N GLN A 428 -6.98 12.50 33.29
CA GLN A 428 -6.61 11.52 34.32
C GLN A 428 -5.09 11.41 34.56
N ALA A 429 -4.26 11.75 33.56
CA ALA A 429 -2.81 11.74 33.72
C ALA A 429 -2.30 12.93 34.53
N ASP A 430 -1.19 12.77 35.25
CA ASP A 430 -0.46 13.89 35.86
C ASP A 430 0.29 14.68 34.78
N LYS A 431 0.81 13.98 33.76
CA LYS A 431 1.50 14.54 32.60
C LYS A 431 1.31 13.66 31.37
N VAL A 432 1.20 14.27 30.19
CA VAL A 432 1.19 13.54 28.91
C VAL A 432 2.39 13.96 28.07
N VAL A 433 3.16 13.00 27.58
CA VAL A 433 4.35 13.23 26.75
C VAL A 433 4.12 12.60 25.38
N VAL A 434 4.14 13.41 24.33
CA VAL A 434 4.01 12.93 22.95
C VAL A 434 5.41 12.78 22.35
N VAL A 435 5.74 11.60 21.86
CA VAL A 435 7.01 11.31 21.20
C VAL A 435 6.74 11.01 19.73
N SER A 436 7.15 11.90 18.83
CA SER A 436 6.85 11.72 17.41
C SER A 436 7.82 12.42 16.46
N GLY A 437 7.81 11.99 15.20
CA GLY A 437 8.49 12.69 14.10
C GLY A 437 7.74 13.92 13.58
N LEU A 438 6.70 14.37 14.28
CA LEU A 438 6.00 15.61 13.96
C LEU A 438 6.65 16.77 14.74
N SER A 439 6.56 17.98 14.20
CA SER A 439 7.04 19.19 14.88
C SER A 439 6.19 19.50 16.12
N SER A 440 6.84 19.74 17.26
CA SER A 440 6.17 20.18 18.50
C SER A 440 5.27 21.40 18.29
N ASP A 441 5.73 22.36 17.48
CA ASP A 441 5.00 23.60 17.23
C ASP A 441 3.67 23.32 16.52
N LYS A 442 3.68 22.35 15.58
CA LYS A 442 2.49 21.93 14.86
C LYS A 442 1.57 21.08 15.71
N MET A 443 2.12 20.25 16.58
CA MET A 443 1.31 19.44 17.50
C MET A 443 0.61 20.31 18.55
N ALA A 444 1.25 21.38 19.03
CA ALA A 444 0.68 22.26 20.05
C ALA A 444 -0.70 22.83 19.65
N ASP A 445 -0.95 23.05 18.35
CA ASP A 445 -2.24 23.52 17.84
C ASP A 445 -3.39 22.50 18.05
N TYR A 446 -3.08 21.21 18.20
CA TYR A 446 -4.06 20.11 18.31
C TYR A 446 -4.22 19.57 19.73
N PHE A 447 -3.32 19.95 20.64
CA PHE A 447 -3.29 19.49 22.03
C PHE A 447 -3.44 20.68 22.98
N SER A 448 -4.68 21.00 23.35
CA SER A 448 -5.03 22.19 24.13
C SER A 448 -4.78 22.07 25.64
N CYS A 449 -4.57 20.85 26.15
CA CYS A 449 -4.40 20.59 27.58
C CYS A 449 -2.98 20.92 28.06
N ALA A 450 -2.85 21.74 29.10
CA ALA A 450 -1.56 22.23 29.61
C ALA A 450 -0.61 21.14 30.15
N LYS A 451 -1.09 19.90 30.32
CA LYS A 451 -0.28 18.76 30.77
C LYS A 451 0.52 18.10 29.63
N TYR A 452 0.29 18.51 28.39
CA TYR A 452 1.04 17.99 27.24
C TYR A 452 2.45 18.58 27.19
N SER A 453 3.41 17.72 26.81
CA SER A 453 4.77 18.07 26.43
C SER A 453 5.22 17.18 25.27
N PHE A 454 6.23 17.64 24.52
CA PHE A 454 6.58 17.01 23.24
C PHE A 454 8.07 16.65 23.22
N ILE A 455 8.37 15.45 22.72
CA ILE A 455 9.72 15.00 22.37
C ILE A 455 9.75 14.76 20.86
N ASP A 456 10.37 15.70 20.17
CA ASP A 456 10.62 15.64 18.74
C ASP A 456 11.74 14.64 18.43
N ILE A 457 11.46 13.68 17.56
CA ILE A 457 12.44 12.71 17.04
C ILE A 457 12.64 12.91 15.53
N PRO A 458 13.73 12.40 14.92
CA PRO A 458 13.95 12.53 13.48
C PRO A 458 12.81 11.91 12.67
N THR A 459 12.27 12.70 11.75
CA THR A 459 11.16 12.31 10.89
C THR A 459 11.54 11.16 9.97
N HIS A 460 10.60 10.24 9.76
CA HIS A 460 10.69 9.17 8.77
C HIS A 460 11.05 9.75 7.39
N ARG A 461 11.94 9.08 6.64
CA ARG A 461 12.51 9.61 5.40
C ARG A 461 11.46 10.17 4.42
N LEU A 462 10.37 9.44 4.22
CA LEU A 462 9.32 9.81 3.26
C LEU A 462 8.49 11.04 3.69
N LEU A 463 8.55 11.46 4.94
CA LEU A 463 7.76 12.58 5.48
C LEU A 463 8.62 13.81 5.79
N ARG A 464 9.94 13.76 5.58
CA ARG A 464 10.88 14.86 5.93
C ARG A 464 10.62 16.17 5.19
N GLY A 465 9.92 16.13 4.06
CA GLY A 465 9.60 17.32 3.26
C GLY A 465 8.24 17.94 3.57
N GLU A 466 7.47 17.36 4.49
CA GLU A 466 6.12 17.83 4.82
C GLU A 466 6.17 18.95 5.87
N ASP A 467 5.23 19.89 5.83
CA ASP A 467 5.17 21.05 6.74
C ASP A 467 5.00 20.68 8.22
N PHE A 468 4.56 19.45 8.50
CA PHE A 468 4.39 18.92 9.84
C PHE A 468 5.61 18.13 10.35
N ALA A 469 6.65 17.95 9.53
CA ALA A 469 7.84 17.19 9.89
C ALA A 469 8.65 17.87 10.99
N SER A 470 9.21 17.08 11.90
CA SER A 470 10.19 17.58 12.86
C SER A 470 11.51 17.96 12.16
N SER A 471 12.15 19.02 12.66
CA SER A 471 13.44 19.55 12.19
C SER A 471 14.66 18.80 12.74
N LYS A 472 14.47 17.75 13.56
CA LYS A 472 15.58 16.99 14.14
C LYS A 472 16.41 16.25 13.09
N GLU A 473 17.71 16.47 13.14
CA GLU A 473 18.68 15.85 12.23
C GLU A 473 18.99 14.39 12.57
N GLY A 474 19.54 13.68 11.58
CA GLY A 474 19.97 12.29 11.71
C GLY A 474 18.91 11.27 11.30
N ALA A 475 19.24 9.98 11.40
CA ALA A 475 18.29 8.89 11.26
C ALA A 475 18.17 8.17 12.61
N LEU A 476 16.93 7.85 13.00
CA LEU A 476 16.59 7.40 14.35
C LEU A 476 17.47 6.25 14.88
N PRO A 477 17.83 5.21 14.11
CA PRO A 477 18.73 4.14 14.58
C PRO A 477 20.05 4.61 15.18
N PHE A 478 20.59 5.73 14.72
CA PHE A 478 21.90 6.23 15.16
C PHE A 478 21.81 7.16 16.36
N VAL A 479 20.60 7.67 16.68
CA VAL A 479 20.39 8.68 17.73
C VAL A 479 19.36 8.26 18.78
N TYR A 480 18.71 7.10 18.63
CA TYR A 480 17.58 6.70 19.46
C TYR A 480 17.92 6.60 20.96
N ARG A 481 19.15 6.24 21.33
CA ARG A 481 19.57 6.11 22.73
C ARG A 481 19.45 7.43 23.51
N ARG A 482 19.65 8.58 22.85
CA ARG A 482 19.45 9.90 23.47
C ARG A 482 17.99 10.08 23.87
N TYR A 483 17.08 9.80 22.94
CA TYR A 483 15.63 9.94 23.18
C TYR A 483 15.13 8.93 24.20
N GLU A 484 15.71 7.74 24.20
CA GLU A 484 15.43 6.75 25.23
C GLU A 484 15.79 7.24 26.65
N GLN A 485 16.96 7.86 26.81
CA GLN A 485 17.37 8.45 28.09
C GLN A 485 16.43 9.58 28.52
N GLU A 486 16.03 10.44 27.58
CA GLU A 486 15.08 11.52 27.82
C GLU A 486 13.70 10.98 28.24
N ILE A 487 13.21 9.93 27.58
CA ILE A 487 11.97 9.23 27.95
C ILE A 487 12.09 8.62 29.35
N ALA A 488 13.20 7.94 29.66
CA ALA A 488 13.42 7.34 30.97
C ALA A 488 13.41 8.38 32.09
N ALA A 489 14.01 9.55 31.86
CA ALA A 489 14.07 10.64 32.84
C ALA A 489 12.70 11.29 33.12
N LEU A 490 11.80 11.24 32.14
CA LEU A 490 10.45 11.80 32.24
C LEU A 490 9.39 10.77 32.69
N ALA A 491 9.72 9.48 32.61
CA ALA A 491 8.80 8.40 32.92
C ALA A 491 8.66 8.16 34.42
N GLY A 492 7.43 7.91 34.85
CA GLY A 492 7.07 7.68 36.23
C GLY A 492 5.58 7.34 36.36
N PRO A 493 5.15 6.86 37.55
CA PRO A 493 3.73 6.68 37.86
C PRO A 493 2.93 7.97 37.60
N GLY A 494 1.78 7.84 36.93
CA GLY A 494 0.92 8.98 36.56
C GLY A 494 1.31 9.70 35.26
N VAL A 495 2.45 9.36 34.65
CA VAL A 495 2.86 9.90 33.34
C VAL A 495 2.37 8.99 32.22
N VAL A 496 1.82 9.60 31.17
CA VAL A 496 1.39 8.89 29.96
C VAL A 496 2.25 9.28 28.77
N PHE A 497 2.78 8.31 28.04
CA PHE A 497 3.49 8.52 26.78
C PHE A 497 2.62 8.11 25.59
N LEU A 498 2.43 9.04 24.64
CA LEU A 498 1.82 8.77 23.34
C LEU A 498 2.95 8.70 22.29
N ILE A 499 3.23 7.51 21.78
CA ILE A 499 4.42 7.25 20.97
C ILE A 499 4.04 6.94 19.52
N SER A 500 4.60 7.72 18.57
CA SER A 500 4.52 7.48 17.13
C SER A 500 5.92 7.54 16.52
N ALA A 501 6.61 6.40 16.58
CA ALA A 501 8.03 6.30 16.23
C ALA A 501 8.39 4.99 15.47
N GLY A 502 7.41 4.38 14.80
CA GLY A 502 7.59 3.16 14.01
C GLY A 502 8.21 2.00 14.81
N PHE A 503 9.21 1.33 14.20
CA PHE A 503 9.92 0.18 14.78
C PHE A 503 10.61 0.52 16.11
N ILE A 504 11.37 1.62 16.16
CA ILE A 504 12.12 2.04 17.36
C ILE A 504 11.18 2.50 18.47
N GLY A 505 9.98 2.97 18.12
CA GLY A 505 8.94 3.30 19.09
C GLY A 505 8.62 2.19 20.08
N LYS A 506 8.85 0.92 19.73
CA LYS A 506 8.58 -0.19 20.66
C LYS A 506 9.57 -0.19 21.83
N ILE A 507 10.82 0.16 21.54
CA ILE A 507 11.88 0.33 22.54
C ILE A 507 11.53 1.49 23.47
N PHE A 508 11.04 2.60 22.91
CA PHE A 508 10.58 3.75 23.69
C PHE A 508 9.40 3.42 24.60
N ILE A 509 8.40 2.68 24.09
CA ILE A 509 7.24 2.22 24.88
C ILE A 509 7.70 1.35 26.05
N ALA A 510 8.56 0.36 25.76
CA ALA A 510 9.08 -0.51 26.79
C ALA A 510 9.90 0.25 27.85
N GLN A 511 10.72 1.22 27.43
CA GLN A 511 11.50 2.04 28.36
C GLN A 511 10.60 2.86 29.27
N ALA A 512 9.59 3.55 28.74
CA ALA A 512 8.64 4.32 29.54
C ALA A 512 7.89 3.43 30.54
N ALA A 513 7.37 2.28 30.09
CA ALA A 513 6.62 1.36 30.95
C ALA A 513 7.48 0.74 32.06
N LYS A 514 8.74 0.38 31.78
CA LYS A 514 9.70 -0.11 32.80
C LYS A 514 9.97 0.90 33.91
N ASN A 515 9.77 2.19 33.65
CA ASN A 515 9.90 3.27 34.62
C ASN A 515 8.56 3.67 35.26
N GLY A 516 7.52 2.83 35.16
CA GLY A 516 6.24 3.05 35.86
C GLY A 516 5.19 3.82 35.07
N ALA A 517 5.48 4.26 33.84
CA ALA A 517 4.54 5.04 33.03
C ALA A 517 3.54 4.15 32.26
N VAL A 518 2.45 4.76 31.80
CA VAL A 518 1.59 4.18 30.76
C VAL A 518 2.12 4.64 29.40
N ALA A 519 2.45 3.72 28.51
CA ALA A 519 3.05 4.02 27.22
C ALA A 519 2.26 3.36 26.07
N LEU A 520 1.80 4.19 25.14
CA LEU A 520 0.79 3.83 24.14
C LEU A 520 1.30 4.06 22.71
N ASP A 521 1.29 3.01 21.89
CA ASP A 521 1.56 3.10 20.45
C ASP A 521 0.37 3.73 19.68
N VAL A 522 0.37 5.06 19.57
CA VAL A 522 -0.66 5.81 18.82
C VAL A 522 -0.42 5.79 17.31
N GLY A 523 0.83 5.60 16.88
CA GLY A 523 1.21 5.41 15.47
C GLY A 523 0.56 6.39 14.49
N GLN A 524 -0.02 5.84 13.43
CA GLN A 524 -0.61 6.61 12.32
C GLN A 524 -1.84 7.46 12.71
N TYR A 525 -2.53 7.13 13.81
CA TYR A 525 -3.64 7.96 14.29
C TYR A 525 -3.16 9.38 14.61
N LEU A 526 -1.99 9.52 15.24
CA LEU A 526 -1.42 10.83 15.57
C LEU A 526 -1.14 11.68 14.31
N VAL A 527 -0.59 11.06 13.27
CA VAL A 527 -0.28 11.75 12.00
C VAL A 527 -1.56 12.26 11.35
N SER A 528 -2.60 11.43 11.28
CA SER A 528 -3.89 11.84 10.73
C SER A 528 -4.59 12.91 11.56
N TYR A 529 -4.53 12.80 12.89
CA TYR A 529 -5.09 13.78 13.80
C TYR A 529 -4.48 15.17 13.59
N VAL A 530 -3.15 15.26 13.43
CA VAL A 530 -2.41 16.53 13.26
C VAL A 530 -2.42 17.03 11.81
N SER A 531 -2.51 16.15 10.82
CA SER A 531 -2.54 16.56 9.41
C SER A 531 -3.94 16.96 8.91
N GLY A 532 -4.98 16.76 9.74
CA GLY A 532 -6.38 16.89 9.31
C GLY A 532 -6.78 15.92 8.21
N SER A 533 -5.95 14.91 7.92
CA SER A 533 -6.22 13.89 6.92
C SER A 533 -6.99 12.75 7.58
N GLU A 534 -8.13 12.37 7.03
CA GLU A 534 -8.82 11.14 7.46
C GLU A 534 -7.86 9.96 7.39
N VAL A 535 -7.77 9.18 8.47
CA VAL A 535 -6.94 7.97 8.45
C VAL A 535 -7.63 6.98 7.52
N THR A 536 -7.01 6.64 6.40
CA THR A 536 -7.46 5.51 5.60
C THR A 536 -7.07 4.22 6.32
N SER A 537 -8.03 3.54 6.95
CA SER A 537 -7.80 2.27 7.66
C SER A 537 -7.50 1.08 6.76
#